data_AF-A0A0W8DV26-F1
#
_entry.id   AF-A0A0W8DV26-F1
#
_cell.length_a   1.000
_cell.length_b   1.000
_cell.length_c   1.000
_cell.angle_alpha   90.00
_cell.angle_beta   90.00
_cell.angle_gamma   90.00
#
_symmetry.space_group_name_H-M   'P 1'
#
loop_
_entity.id
_entity.type
_entity.pdbx_description
1 polymer ?
#
loop_
_entity_poly.entity_id
_entity_poly.type
_entity_poly.pdbx_seq_one_letter_code
_entity_poly.pdbx_strand_id
1 'polypeptide(L)'
;MELGDDMTLMRHTLAAARVAAGGACLAVDKVMNTDNAIRNAFCAVRPPGHHAERCRAMGFCVFNNVAVAALHAVEKHGLTRLAIVDVDVHHGNGTQDIANREPRLLYVSMHQAAPCFPSSGFACEKGKHGNLLNVPLRARCTSQKYREQFTASVLPRVREFCPQLLIISMGFDGSSRDPLADFQLEADDFYWITKELCTLAWECCDGRLVSVLEGGYHLGALADGAEQHMLALLHGSCRPDGLLPIEVPVSERLPN
;
A
#
# COMPACT_ATOMS: atom_id res chain seq x y z
N MET A 1 -20.11 8.75 10.73
CA MET A 1 -18.80 8.09 10.87
C MET A 1 -18.72 7.62 12.30
N GLU A 2 -18.69 6.31 12.49
CA GLU A 2 -18.44 5.69 13.79
C GLU A 2 -16.96 5.86 14.16
N LEU A 3 -16.64 6.04 15.44
CA LEU A 3 -15.27 6.11 15.94
C LEU A 3 -15.00 4.84 16.73
N GLY A 4 -13.94 4.11 16.39
CA GLY A 4 -13.43 3.00 17.17
C GLY A 4 -12.88 3.45 18.52
N ASP A 5 -12.84 2.52 19.49
CA ASP A 5 -12.37 2.79 20.86
C ASP A 5 -10.88 3.12 20.95
N ASP A 6 -10.14 2.84 19.88
CA ASP A 6 -8.72 3.14 19.68
C ASP A 6 -8.47 4.54 19.08
N MET A 7 -9.51 5.32 18.83
CA MET A 7 -9.41 6.66 18.26
C MET A 7 -9.39 7.74 19.33
N THR A 8 -8.34 8.57 19.31
CA THR A 8 -8.31 9.84 20.04
C THR A 8 -8.22 11.00 19.05
N LEU A 9 -9.16 11.95 19.13
CA LEU A 9 -9.22 13.12 18.26
C LEU A 9 -8.95 14.39 19.06
N MET A 10 -8.29 15.36 18.42
CA MET A 10 -8.07 16.70 18.96
C MET A 10 -8.49 17.76 17.92
N ARG A 11 -8.51 19.03 18.34
CA ARG A 11 -8.96 20.17 17.52
C ARG A 11 -8.41 20.18 16.08
N HIS A 12 -7.17 19.75 15.89
CA HIS A 12 -6.48 19.80 14.60
C HIS A 12 -6.50 18.48 13.82
N THR A 13 -7.08 17.40 14.37
CA THR A 13 -7.08 16.07 13.73
C THR A 13 -7.71 16.09 12.34
N LEU A 14 -8.86 16.76 12.16
CA LEU A 14 -9.52 16.83 10.86
C LEU A 14 -8.68 17.56 9.81
N ALA A 15 -8.01 18.65 10.21
CA ALA A 15 -7.14 19.39 9.30
C ALA A 15 -5.94 18.54 8.88
N ALA A 16 -5.29 17.86 9.84
CA ALA A 16 -4.18 16.95 9.57
C ALA A 16 -4.60 15.78 8.67
N ALA A 17 -5.75 15.14 8.94
CA ALA A 17 -6.28 14.05 8.12
C ALA A 17 -6.58 14.48 6.68
N ARG A 18 -7.11 15.70 6.47
CA ARG A 18 -7.31 16.25 5.12
C ARG A 18 -6.00 16.48 4.38
N VAL A 19 -4.97 16.97 5.07
CA VAL A 19 -3.64 17.17 4.49
C VAL A 19 -2.99 15.83 4.16
N ALA A 20 -3.13 14.81 5.01
CA ALA A 20 -2.63 13.47 4.75
C ALA A 20 -3.24 12.86 3.48
N ALA A 21 -4.57 12.82 3.39
CA ALA A 21 -5.27 12.31 2.21
C ALA A 21 -5.01 13.16 0.96
N GLY A 22 -5.00 14.49 1.10
CA GLY A 22 -4.73 15.41 -0.01
C GLY A 22 -3.29 15.32 -0.53
N GLY A 23 -2.32 15.06 0.34
CA GLY A 23 -0.93 14.80 -0.04
C GLY A 23 -0.79 13.57 -0.92
N ALA A 24 -1.52 12.49 -0.59
CA ALA A 24 -1.57 11.28 -1.41
C ALA A 24 -2.21 11.55 -2.78
N CYS A 25 -3.29 12.33 -2.86
CA CYS A 25 -3.86 12.76 -4.15
C CYS A 25 -2.89 13.61 -4.98
N LEU A 26 -2.16 14.52 -4.34
CA LEU A 26 -1.14 15.33 -5.02
C LEU A 26 -0.02 14.45 -5.57
N ALA A 27 0.43 13.45 -4.82
CA ALA A 27 1.43 12.49 -5.30
C ALA A 27 0.95 11.73 -6.53
N VAL A 28 -0.32 11.27 -6.53
CA VAL A 28 -0.97 10.67 -7.71
C VAL A 28 -0.93 11.63 -8.90
N ASP A 29 -1.35 12.89 -8.71
CA ASP A 29 -1.31 13.89 -9.79
C ASP A 29 0.10 14.08 -10.37
N LYS A 30 1.13 14.02 -9.52
CA LYS A 30 2.52 14.18 -9.93
C LYS A 30 3.04 12.98 -10.73
N VAL A 31 2.75 11.75 -10.31
CA VAL A 31 3.21 10.55 -11.03
C VAL A 31 2.41 10.26 -12.31
N MET A 32 1.18 10.78 -12.39
CA MET A 32 0.33 10.66 -13.58
C MET A 32 0.61 11.73 -14.63
N ASN A 33 1.45 12.73 -14.33
CA ASN A 33 1.78 13.79 -15.26
C ASN A 33 2.50 13.25 -16.52
N THR A 34 2.10 13.74 -17.68
CA THR A 34 2.59 13.28 -18.99
C THR A 34 4.05 13.64 -19.27
N ASP A 35 4.62 14.61 -18.54
CA ASP A 35 6.04 14.95 -18.66
C ASP A 35 6.96 13.89 -18.04
N ASN A 36 6.40 12.93 -17.28
CA ASN A 36 7.12 11.83 -16.66
C ASN A 36 8.29 12.27 -15.75
N ALA A 37 8.27 13.51 -15.26
CA ALA A 37 9.35 14.07 -14.43
C ALA A 37 9.42 13.41 -13.04
N ILE A 38 8.30 12.88 -12.55
CA ILE A 38 8.19 12.18 -11.27
C ILE A 38 7.63 10.80 -11.56
N ARG A 39 8.41 9.75 -11.28
CA ARG A 39 7.98 8.35 -11.46
C ARG A 39 7.39 7.78 -10.18
N ASN A 40 7.99 8.10 -9.05
CA ASN A 40 7.51 7.67 -7.77
C ASN A 40 7.49 8.81 -6.74
N ALA A 41 6.72 8.61 -5.68
CA ALA A 41 6.60 9.55 -4.57
C ALA A 41 6.39 8.83 -3.24
N PHE A 42 6.94 9.37 -2.15
CA PHE A 42 6.64 8.93 -0.79
C PHE A 42 5.92 10.05 -0.02
N CYS A 43 4.71 9.73 0.45
CA CYS A 43 3.91 10.60 1.30
C CYS A 43 4.16 10.23 2.77
N ALA A 44 5.14 10.91 3.39
CA ALA A 44 5.40 10.81 4.84
C ALA A 44 4.33 11.56 5.64
N VAL A 45 3.10 11.05 5.62
CA VAL A 45 1.92 11.69 6.20
C VAL A 45 1.55 11.11 7.55
N ARG A 46 0.81 11.89 8.35
CA ARG A 46 0.15 11.43 9.58
C ARG A 46 -1.12 12.28 9.80
N PRO A 47 -2.28 11.71 10.20
CA PRO A 47 -2.54 10.32 10.60
C PRO A 47 -2.50 9.29 9.46
N PRO A 48 -2.35 7.98 9.78
CA PRO A 48 -2.43 6.87 8.82
C PRO A 48 -3.86 6.68 8.29
N GLY A 49 -4.07 5.71 7.41
CA GLY A 49 -5.34 5.52 6.70
C GLY A 49 -5.88 4.11 6.52
N HIS A 50 -5.06 3.06 6.43
CA HIS A 50 -5.51 1.76 5.89
C HIS A 50 -6.61 1.03 6.72
N HIS A 51 -6.81 1.39 7.99
CA HIS A 51 -7.88 0.87 8.84
C HIS A 51 -9.21 1.64 8.73
N ALA A 52 -9.22 2.85 8.16
CA ALA A 52 -10.45 3.63 8.01
C ALA A 52 -11.35 2.99 6.95
N GLU A 53 -12.48 2.46 7.38
CA GLU A 53 -13.54 1.92 6.52
C GLU A 53 -14.39 3.05 5.94
N ARG A 54 -15.30 2.72 5.02
CA ARG A 54 -16.18 3.72 4.39
C ARG A 54 -16.99 4.55 5.40
N CYS A 55 -17.38 3.95 6.53
CA CYS A 55 -18.27 4.58 7.52
C CYS A 55 -17.74 4.56 8.96
N ARG A 56 -16.50 4.10 9.18
CA ARG A 56 -15.90 3.93 10.50
C ARG A 56 -14.42 4.34 10.47
N ALA A 57 -14.03 5.21 11.40
CA ALA A 57 -12.64 5.52 11.69
C ALA A 57 -12.16 4.61 12.83
N MET A 58 -11.02 3.94 12.66
CA MET A 58 -10.45 2.99 13.62
C MET A 58 -8.96 2.77 13.31
N GLY A 59 -8.22 2.09 14.17
CA GLY A 59 -6.80 1.78 13.98
C GLY A 59 -5.95 3.04 13.82
N PHE A 60 -6.27 4.09 14.57
CA PHE A 60 -5.68 5.44 14.44
C PHE A 60 -5.97 6.17 13.11
N CYS A 61 -6.74 5.56 12.21
CA CYS A 61 -7.02 6.05 10.87
C CYS A 61 -8.34 6.82 10.83
N VAL A 62 -8.30 8.07 10.34
CA VAL A 62 -9.49 8.93 10.20
C VAL A 62 -10.06 8.85 8.78
N PHE A 63 -9.21 8.99 7.77
CA PHE A 63 -9.53 8.79 6.37
C PHE A 63 -8.57 7.78 5.77
N ASN A 64 -9.07 6.99 4.83
CA ASN A 64 -8.23 6.02 4.13
C ASN A 64 -7.42 6.73 3.04
N ASN A 65 -6.19 7.14 3.37
CA ASN A 65 -5.34 7.94 2.50
C ASN A 65 -5.08 7.25 1.15
N VAL A 66 -4.74 5.96 1.16
CA VAL A 66 -4.46 5.17 -0.06
C VAL A 66 -5.70 4.94 -0.90
N ALA A 67 -6.86 4.67 -0.28
CA ALA A 67 -8.11 4.50 -1.03
C ALA A 67 -8.61 5.83 -1.61
N VAL A 68 -8.48 6.94 -0.89
CA VAL A 68 -8.80 8.28 -1.41
C VAL A 68 -7.91 8.62 -2.61
N ALA A 69 -6.60 8.34 -2.54
CA ALA A 69 -5.68 8.52 -3.65
C ALA A 69 -6.04 7.64 -4.86
N ALA A 70 -6.39 6.37 -4.62
CA ALA A 70 -6.78 5.45 -5.68
C ALA A 70 -8.07 5.91 -6.39
N LEU A 71 -9.11 6.27 -5.64
CA LEU A 71 -10.36 6.78 -6.18
C LEU A 71 -10.17 8.14 -6.87
N HIS A 72 -9.26 8.98 -6.39
CA HIS A 72 -8.88 10.21 -7.07
C HIS A 72 -8.24 9.92 -8.45
N ALA A 73 -7.36 8.92 -8.54
CA ALA A 73 -6.74 8.54 -9.81
C ALA A 73 -7.78 7.97 -10.79
N VAL A 74 -8.76 7.22 -10.30
CA VAL A 74 -9.91 6.76 -11.08
C VAL A 74 -10.71 7.95 -11.63
N GLU A 75 -11.17 8.86 -10.78
CA GLU A 75 -12.11 9.93 -11.17
C GLU A 75 -11.43 11.03 -12.00
N LYS A 76 -10.18 11.39 -11.66
CA LYS A 76 -9.48 12.50 -12.32
C LYS A 76 -8.64 12.07 -13.53
N HIS A 77 -8.02 10.89 -13.46
CA HIS A 77 -7.08 10.41 -14.48
C HIS A 77 -7.64 9.24 -15.30
N GLY A 78 -8.88 8.80 -15.04
CA GLY A 78 -9.57 7.79 -15.84
C GLY A 78 -9.01 6.37 -15.69
N LEU A 79 -8.30 6.08 -14.59
CA LEU A 79 -7.69 4.76 -14.41
C LEU A 79 -8.77 3.70 -14.18
N THR A 80 -8.56 2.54 -14.79
CA THR A 80 -9.47 1.39 -14.71
C THR A 80 -8.87 0.19 -14.00
N ARG A 81 -7.54 0.18 -13.78
CA ARG A 81 -6.85 -0.84 -12.98
C ARG A 81 -5.82 -0.17 -12.07
N LEU A 82 -6.01 -0.28 -10.77
CA LEU A 82 -5.07 0.22 -9.77
C LEU A 82 -4.81 -0.85 -8.74
N ALA A 83 -3.57 -0.98 -8.29
CA ALA A 83 -3.21 -1.90 -7.23
C ALA A 83 -2.80 -1.13 -5.98
N ILE A 84 -3.35 -1.52 -4.83
CA ILE A 84 -2.86 -1.13 -3.51
C ILE A 84 -2.19 -2.36 -2.90
N VAL A 85 -0.88 -2.26 -2.64
CA VAL A 85 -0.11 -3.28 -1.91
C VAL A 85 0.18 -2.75 -0.52
N ASP A 86 -0.40 -3.39 0.48
CA ASP A 86 -0.32 -3.04 1.88
C ASP A 86 0.65 -3.98 2.60
N VAL A 87 1.74 -3.39 3.08
CA VAL A 87 2.84 -4.08 3.79
C VAL A 87 2.99 -3.60 5.23
N ASP A 88 2.03 -2.80 5.71
CA ASP A 88 1.83 -2.62 7.15
C ASP A 88 1.53 -3.98 7.78
N VAL A 89 2.05 -4.21 8.99
CA VAL A 89 1.92 -5.50 9.66
C VAL A 89 0.49 -5.83 10.04
N HIS A 90 -0.38 -4.83 10.13
CA HIS A 90 -1.80 -5.00 10.43
C HIS A 90 -2.60 -5.13 9.13
N HIS A 91 -3.67 -5.94 9.17
CA HIS A 91 -4.56 -6.01 8.03
C HIS A 91 -5.29 -4.67 7.84
N GLY A 92 -5.10 -4.02 6.68
CA GLY A 92 -5.81 -2.81 6.28
C GLY A 92 -7.27 -3.06 5.92
N ASN A 93 -8.06 -3.45 6.92
CA ASN A 93 -9.49 -3.77 6.82
C ASN A 93 -10.32 -2.63 6.19
N GLY A 94 -9.92 -1.38 6.40
CA GLY A 94 -10.57 -0.22 5.81
C GLY A 94 -10.39 -0.18 4.30
N THR A 95 -9.16 -0.41 3.84
CA THR A 95 -8.85 -0.49 2.40
C THR A 95 -9.56 -1.69 1.77
N GLN A 96 -9.63 -2.82 2.47
CA GLN A 96 -10.41 -3.97 2.04
C GLN A 96 -11.92 -3.68 1.90
N ASP A 97 -12.57 -3.00 2.87
CA ASP A 97 -13.99 -2.62 2.77
C ASP A 97 -14.25 -1.76 1.53
N ILE A 98 -13.35 -0.83 1.22
CA ILE A 98 -13.48 0.03 0.03
C ILE A 98 -13.24 -0.77 -1.25
N ALA A 99 -12.17 -1.58 -1.31
CA ALA A 99 -11.85 -2.40 -2.49
C ALA A 99 -12.95 -3.43 -2.80
N ASN A 100 -13.63 -3.98 -1.78
CA ASN A 100 -14.78 -4.86 -1.98
C ASN A 100 -15.92 -4.23 -2.80
N ARG A 101 -15.98 -2.89 -2.87
CA ARG A 101 -17.01 -2.11 -3.55
C ARG A 101 -16.52 -1.46 -4.84
N GLU A 102 -15.22 -1.56 -5.12
CA GLU A 102 -14.57 -0.93 -6.25
C GLU A 102 -13.80 -1.99 -7.07
N PRO A 103 -14.42 -2.57 -8.12
CA PRO A 103 -13.81 -3.64 -8.91
C PRO A 103 -12.56 -3.20 -9.69
N ARG A 104 -12.33 -1.89 -9.86
CA ARG A 104 -11.12 -1.35 -10.51
C ARG A 104 -9.88 -1.43 -9.62
N LEU A 105 -10.05 -1.66 -8.31
CA LEU A 105 -8.95 -1.81 -7.36
C LEU A 105 -8.62 -3.28 -7.14
N LEU A 106 -7.34 -3.62 -7.27
CA LEU A 106 -6.75 -4.79 -6.62
C LEU A 106 -6.22 -4.35 -5.25
N TYR A 107 -6.70 -4.97 -4.17
CA TYR A 107 -6.11 -4.82 -2.84
C TYR A 107 -5.34 -6.08 -2.46
N VAL A 108 -4.09 -5.90 -2.05
CA VAL A 108 -3.23 -6.96 -1.52
C VAL A 108 -2.76 -6.54 -0.15
N SER A 109 -2.89 -7.42 0.84
CA SER A 109 -2.41 -7.18 2.20
C SER A 109 -1.56 -8.35 2.68
N MET A 110 -0.38 -8.04 3.20
CA MET A 110 0.53 -9.01 3.80
C MET A 110 0.80 -8.63 5.26
N HIS A 111 0.11 -9.31 6.17
CA HIS A 111 -0.05 -8.88 7.56
C HIS A 111 0.09 -10.06 8.53
N GLN A 112 0.29 -9.74 9.82
CA GLN A 112 0.24 -10.73 10.88
C GLN A 112 -1.19 -11.23 11.08
N ALA A 113 -1.35 -12.55 11.06
CA ALA A 113 -2.64 -13.21 11.21
C ALA A 113 -3.27 -12.94 12.58
N ALA A 114 -4.58 -13.17 12.68
CA ALA A 114 -5.29 -13.18 13.95
C ALA A 114 -4.57 -14.04 15.01
N PRO A 115 -4.50 -13.59 16.27
CA PRO A 115 -5.30 -12.51 16.88
C PRO A 115 -4.68 -11.11 16.80
N CYS A 116 -3.67 -10.85 15.93
CA CYS A 116 -3.16 -9.50 15.73
C CYS A 116 -4.31 -8.55 15.34
N PHE A 117 -4.25 -7.29 15.78
CA PHE A 117 -5.25 -6.30 15.38
C PHE A 117 -5.31 -6.20 13.84
N PRO A 118 -6.51 -6.10 13.22
CA PRO A 118 -7.85 -6.05 13.79
C PRO A 118 -8.56 -7.41 13.84
N SER A 119 -7.81 -8.53 13.86
CA SER A 119 -8.33 -9.91 13.84
C SER A 119 -9.22 -10.22 12.62
N SER A 120 -8.81 -9.72 11.45
CA SER A 120 -9.43 -9.98 10.15
C SER A 120 -8.35 -10.22 9.08
N GLY A 121 -8.71 -10.27 7.79
CA GLY A 121 -7.75 -10.49 6.70
C GLY A 121 -7.54 -11.96 6.40
N PHE A 122 -8.60 -12.77 6.48
CA PHE A 122 -8.47 -14.21 6.28
C PHE A 122 -8.11 -14.52 4.82
N ALA A 123 -7.24 -15.51 4.60
CA ALA A 123 -6.77 -15.89 3.27
C ALA A 123 -7.88 -16.33 2.31
N CYS A 124 -9.03 -16.76 2.84
CA CYS A 124 -10.21 -17.15 2.06
C CYS A 124 -11.03 -15.96 1.54
N GLU A 125 -10.80 -14.75 2.05
CA GLU A 125 -11.47 -13.53 1.60
C GLU A 125 -10.89 -13.10 0.25
N LYS A 126 -11.64 -13.31 -0.84
CA LYS A 126 -11.23 -12.94 -2.20
C LYS A 126 -11.96 -11.72 -2.76
N GLY A 127 -12.92 -11.20 -2.00
CA GLY A 127 -13.82 -10.12 -2.40
C GLY A 127 -14.81 -10.57 -3.47
N LYS A 128 -15.90 -9.80 -3.63
CA LYS A 128 -16.96 -10.14 -4.58
C LYS A 128 -16.48 -10.17 -6.03
N HIS A 129 -15.41 -9.42 -6.33
CA HIS A 129 -14.87 -9.25 -7.68
C HIS A 129 -13.56 -10.02 -7.90
N GLY A 130 -13.14 -10.88 -6.96
CA GLY A 130 -11.84 -11.58 -7.04
C GLY A 130 -10.64 -10.64 -6.92
N ASN A 131 -10.87 -9.45 -6.35
CA ASN A 131 -9.93 -8.33 -6.34
C ASN A 131 -9.23 -8.14 -4.98
N LEU A 132 -9.31 -9.13 -4.10
CA LEU A 132 -8.58 -9.16 -2.84
C LEU A 132 -7.58 -10.32 -2.80
N LEU A 133 -6.40 -10.03 -2.25
CA LEU A 133 -5.43 -11.04 -1.84
C LEU A 133 -4.94 -10.74 -0.42
N ASN A 134 -5.44 -11.51 0.54
CA ASN A 134 -4.89 -11.53 1.89
C ASN A 134 -3.83 -12.63 2.04
N VAL A 135 -2.67 -12.25 2.57
CA VAL A 135 -1.55 -13.14 2.88
C VAL A 135 -1.27 -13.06 4.39
N PRO A 136 -2.12 -13.65 5.25
CA PRO A 136 -1.91 -13.66 6.69
C PRO A 136 -0.73 -14.58 7.06
N LEU A 137 0.25 -14.06 7.77
CA LEU A 137 1.41 -14.81 8.25
C LEU A 137 1.39 -14.95 9.77
N ARG A 138 1.98 -16.02 10.29
CA ARG A 138 2.04 -16.22 11.74
C ARG A 138 2.99 -15.21 12.38
N ALA A 139 2.72 -14.91 13.65
CA ALA A 139 3.70 -14.26 14.52
C ALA A 139 5.06 -14.98 14.47
N ARG A 140 6.12 -14.21 14.67
CA ARG A 140 7.54 -14.48 14.44
C ARG A 140 7.87 -14.83 12.99
N CYS A 141 7.13 -14.27 12.03
CA CYS A 141 7.48 -14.40 10.62
C CYS A 141 8.86 -13.79 10.38
N THR A 142 9.79 -14.60 9.89
CA THR A 142 11.15 -14.17 9.57
C THR A 142 11.19 -13.41 8.26
N SER A 143 12.22 -12.57 8.07
CA SER A 143 12.57 -11.95 6.79
C SER A 143 12.51 -12.95 5.63
N GLN A 144 13.18 -14.10 5.76
CA GLN A 144 13.17 -15.13 4.71
C GLN A 144 11.75 -15.59 4.37
N LYS A 145 10.95 -15.94 5.38
CA LYS A 145 9.59 -16.45 5.13
C LYS A 145 8.68 -15.38 4.53
N TYR A 146 8.85 -14.13 4.96
CA TYR A 146 8.15 -12.98 4.39
C TYR A 146 8.50 -12.83 2.91
N ARG A 147 9.79 -12.73 2.56
CA ARG A 147 10.24 -12.57 1.16
C ARG A 147 9.78 -13.73 0.27
N GLU A 148 9.83 -14.97 0.77
CA GLU A 148 9.31 -16.15 0.06
C GLU A 148 7.81 -16.01 -0.25
N GLN A 149 6.99 -15.64 0.73
CA GLN A 149 5.54 -15.50 0.53
C GLN A 149 5.19 -14.30 -0.34
N PHE A 150 5.92 -13.19 -0.21
CA PHE A 150 5.76 -12.00 -1.04
C PHE A 150 6.05 -12.32 -2.51
N THR A 151 7.17 -13.01 -2.76
CA THR A 151 7.58 -13.45 -4.10
C THR A 151 6.61 -14.47 -4.70
N ALA A 152 6.10 -15.40 -3.90
CA ALA A 152 5.22 -16.46 -4.37
C ALA A 152 3.76 -16.00 -4.59
N SER A 153 3.29 -14.99 -3.85
CA SER A 153 1.87 -14.62 -3.82
C SER A 153 1.61 -13.20 -4.30
N VAL A 154 2.34 -12.21 -3.78
CA VAL A 154 2.08 -10.78 -4.03
C VAL A 154 2.54 -10.40 -5.43
N LEU A 155 3.81 -10.67 -5.78
CA LEU A 155 4.37 -10.27 -7.08
C LEU A 155 3.59 -10.86 -8.27
N PRO A 156 3.26 -12.16 -8.31
CA PRO A 156 2.53 -12.73 -9.44
C PRO A 156 1.11 -12.16 -9.55
N ARG A 157 0.41 -11.95 -8.42
CA ARG A 157 -0.97 -11.46 -8.42
C ARG A 157 -1.08 -10.03 -8.95
N VAL A 158 -0.14 -9.17 -8.57
CA VAL A 158 -0.09 -7.78 -9.04
C VAL A 158 0.36 -7.74 -10.51
N ARG A 159 1.31 -8.61 -10.89
CA ARG A 159 1.74 -8.76 -12.29
C ARG A 159 0.60 -9.17 -13.22
N GLU A 160 -0.18 -10.17 -12.81
CA GLU A 160 -1.36 -10.65 -13.53
C GLU A 160 -2.41 -9.55 -13.70
N PHE A 161 -2.62 -8.73 -12.66
CA PHE A 161 -3.56 -7.62 -12.72
C PHE A 161 -3.09 -6.47 -13.62
N CYS A 162 -1.77 -6.33 -13.81
CA CYS A 162 -1.12 -5.30 -14.60
C CYS A 162 -1.73 -3.89 -14.38
N PRO A 163 -1.56 -3.32 -13.16
CA PRO A 163 -2.14 -2.04 -12.81
C PRO A 163 -1.58 -0.90 -13.66
N GLN A 164 -2.34 0.18 -13.79
CA GLN A 164 -1.91 1.43 -14.43
C GLN A 164 -1.23 2.39 -13.45
N LEU A 165 -1.40 2.15 -12.14
CA LEU A 165 -0.78 2.82 -11.01
C LEU A 165 -0.67 1.84 -9.84
N LEU A 166 0.50 1.80 -9.20
CA LEU A 166 0.74 1.04 -7.98
C LEU A 166 0.78 2.00 -6.77
N ILE A 167 0.01 1.71 -5.74
CA ILE A 167 0.03 2.43 -4.47
C ILE A 167 0.54 1.47 -3.39
N ILE A 168 1.48 1.91 -2.57
CA ILE A 168 1.96 1.18 -1.40
C ILE A 168 1.34 1.78 -0.14
N SER A 169 0.70 0.95 0.67
CA SER A 169 0.40 1.30 2.08
C SER A 169 1.61 0.82 2.88
N MET A 170 2.47 1.75 3.28
CA MET A 170 3.81 1.46 3.78
C MET A 170 3.88 1.68 5.29
N GLY A 171 3.69 0.61 6.05
CA GLY A 171 3.95 0.55 7.48
C GLY A 171 5.35 -0.02 7.77
N PHE A 172 5.95 0.43 8.87
CA PHE A 172 7.27 -0.05 9.34
C PHE A 172 7.18 -0.88 10.64
N ASP A 173 5.96 -1.22 11.04
CA ASP A 173 5.62 -2.00 12.23
C ASP A 173 5.77 -3.52 12.05
N GLY A 174 6.16 -3.98 10.86
CA GLY A 174 6.66 -5.35 10.65
C GLY A 174 8.05 -5.59 11.24
N SER A 175 8.72 -4.55 11.76
CA SER A 175 10.06 -4.67 12.31
C SER A 175 10.12 -5.55 13.55
N SER A 176 11.21 -6.30 13.72
CA SER A 176 11.54 -7.06 14.94
C SER A 176 11.56 -6.24 16.23
N ARG A 177 11.67 -4.91 16.11
CA ARG A 177 11.69 -3.96 17.23
C ARG A 177 10.33 -3.31 17.51
N ASP A 178 9.33 -3.50 16.66
CA ASP A 178 8.04 -2.84 16.83
C ASP A 178 7.23 -3.45 17.99
N PRO A 179 6.60 -2.64 18.86
CA PRO A 179 5.87 -3.17 20.00
C PRO A 179 4.46 -3.68 19.67
N LEU A 180 3.89 -3.38 18.50
CA LEU A 180 2.47 -3.66 18.21
C LEU A 180 2.22 -4.95 17.42
N ALA A 181 3.28 -5.56 16.88
CA ALA A 181 3.21 -6.86 16.22
C ALA A 181 4.46 -7.70 16.52
N ASP A 182 4.52 -8.91 15.96
CA ASP A 182 5.58 -9.87 16.23
C ASP A 182 6.13 -10.40 14.90
N PHE A 183 6.39 -9.54 13.93
CA PHE A 183 7.22 -9.92 12.78
C PHE A 183 8.69 -9.69 13.11
N GLN A 184 9.57 -10.32 12.33
CA GLN A 184 11.02 -10.26 12.54
C GLN A 184 11.70 -9.66 11.31
N LEU A 185 11.13 -8.57 10.78
CA LEU A 185 11.74 -7.84 9.66
C LEU A 185 12.79 -6.86 10.16
N GLU A 186 13.83 -6.70 9.36
CA GLU A 186 14.90 -5.73 9.57
C GLU A 186 14.80 -4.60 8.54
N ALA A 187 15.59 -3.54 8.73
CA ALA A 187 15.51 -2.36 7.87
C ALA A 187 15.70 -2.68 6.37
N ASP A 188 16.58 -3.63 6.04
CA ASP A 188 16.88 -4.04 4.65
C ASP A 188 15.72 -4.80 3.99
N ASP A 189 14.81 -5.39 4.77
CA ASP A 189 13.58 -5.98 4.23
C ASP A 189 12.70 -4.91 3.59
N PHE A 190 12.58 -3.73 4.20
CA PHE A 190 11.81 -2.62 3.63
C PHE A 190 12.45 -2.07 2.36
N TYR A 191 13.79 -2.05 2.26
CA TYR A 191 14.48 -1.77 0.99
C TYR A 191 14.10 -2.80 -0.08
N TRP A 192 14.19 -4.09 0.27
CA TRP A 192 13.90 -5.18 -0.67
C TRP A 192 12.45 -5.13 -1.16
N ILE A 193 11.47 -5.04 -0.26
CA ILE A 193 10.04 -4.92 -0.59
C ILE A 193 9.81 -3.79 -1.59
N THR A 194 10.36 -2.62 -1.28
CA THR A 194 10.19 -1.42 -2.10
C THR A 194 10.82 -1.58 -3.47
N LYS A 195 12.01 -2.18 -3.54
CA LYS A 195 12.72 -2.42 -4.81
C LYS A 195 11.94 -3.39 -5.70
N GLU A 196 11.38 -4.46 -5.15
CA GLU A 196 10.53 -5.39 -5.89
C GLU A 196 9.28 -4.68 -6.45
N LEU A 197 8.64 -3.83 -5.63
CA LEU A 197 7.47 -3.07 -6.06
C LEU A 197 7.80 -1.97 -7.09
N CYS A 198 8.97 -1.33 -7.00
CA CYS A 198 9.45 -0.41 -8.04
C CYS A 198 9.68 -1.13 -9.37
N THR A 199 10.31 -2.31 -9.32
CA THR A 199 10.52 -3.17 -10.50
C THR A 199 9.17 -3.51 -11.13
N LEU A 200 8.22 -3.94 -10.31
CA LEU A 200 6.87 -4.28 -10.77
C LEU A 200 6.11 -3.09 -11.34
N ALA A 201 6.31 -1.88 -10.79
CA ALA A 201 5.75 -0.66 -11.36
C ALA A 201 6.36 -0.33 -12.74
N TRP A 202 7.65 -0.59 -12.96
CA TRP A 202 8.25 -0.47 -14.30
C TRP A 202 7.73 -1.53 -15.28
N GLU A 203 7.45 -2.74 -14.80
CA GLU A 203 6.83 -3.80 -15.62
C GLU A 203 5.39 -3.43 -16.02
N CYS A 204 4.58 -2.91 -15.10
CA CYS A 204 3.13 -2.77 -15.30
C CYS A 204 2.68 -1.36 -15.71
N CYS A 205 3.28 -0.32 -15.12
CA CYS A 205 2.77 1.04 -15.15
C CYS A 205 3.84 2.11 -15.42
N ASP A 206 4.90 1.79 -16.16
CA ASP A 206 5.95 2.75 -16.54
C ASP A 206 6.54 3.49 -15.32
N GLY A 207 6.75 2.74 -14.24
CA GLY A 207 7.35 3.22 -13.00
C GLY A 207 6.41 4.01 -12.09
N ARG A 208 5.14 4.21 -12.46
CA ARG A 208 4.17 5.02 -11.69
C ARG A 208 3.83 4.36 -10.36
N LEU A 209 4.38 4.91 -9.28
CA LEU A 209 4.26 4.37 -7.93
C LEU A 209 4.05 5.48 -6.89
N VAL A 210 3.06 5.34 -6.02
CA VAL A 210 2.88 6.23 -4.86
C VAL A 210 2.96 5.41 -3.59
N SER A 211 3.88 5.73 -2.69
CA SER A 211 3.94 5.14 -1.36
C SER A 211 3.37 6.11 -0.32
N VAL A 212 2.58 5.61 0.62
CA VAL A 212 1.96 6.40 1.68
C VAL A 212 2.28 5.76 3.02
N LEU A 213 2.78 6.55 3.96
CA LEU A 213 3.11 6.10 5.31
C LEU A 213 1.84 5.65 6.07
N GLU A 214 1.90 4.45 6.65
CA GLU A 214 0.90 3.90 7.57
C GLU A 214 1.46 3.80 9.00
N GLY A 215 1.64 2.59 9.55
CA GLY A 215 2.12 2.33 10.91
C GLY A 215 3.64 2.32 11.09
N GLY A 216 4.07 2.00 12.31
CA GLY A 216 5.47 2.06 12.76
C GLY A 216 5.58 2.81 14.09
N TYR A 217 5.79 2.07 15.17
CA TYR A 217 5.62 2.55 16.55
C TYR A 217 6.91 2.47 17.38
N HIS A 218 7.91 1.73 16.92
CA HIS A 218 9.28 1.88 17.40
C HIS A 218 10.04 2.94 16.59
N LEU A 219 10.29 4.12 17.18
CA LEU A 219 10.83 5.29 16.46
C LEU A 219 12.14 5.03 15.70
N GLY A 220 13.07 4.25 16.28
CA GLY A 220 14.31 3.89 15.59
C GLY A 220 14.08 2.93 14.42
N ALA A 221 13.11 2.04 14.53
CA ALA A 221 12.79 1.08 13.47
C ALA A 221 12.04 1.76 12.32
N LEU A 222 11.13 2.68 12.67
CA LEU A 222 10.47 3.56 11.72
C LEU A 222 11.50 4.40 10.94
N ALA A 223 12.47 5.00 11.61
CA ALA A 223 13.50 5.81 10.95
C ALA A 223 14.37 4.96 10.01
N ASP A 224 14.92 3.84 10.51
CA ASP A 224 15.79 2.96 9.72
C ASP A 224 15.03 2.35 8.52
N GLY A 225 13.78 1.92 8.73
CA GLY A 225 12.92 1.37 7.68
C GLY A 225 12.54 2.42 6.64
N ALA A 226 12.17 3.64 7.06
CA ALA A 226 11.83 4.73 6.15
C ALA A 226 13.04 5.18 5.31
N GLU A 227 14.23 5.22 5.90
CA GLU A 227 15.47 5.48 5.15
C GLU A 227 15.69 4.43 4.05
N GLN A 228 15.58 3.15 4.40
CA GLN A 228 15.73 2.04 3.45
C GLN A 228 14.65 2.05 2.35
N HIS A 229 13.41 2.38 2.70
CA HIS A 229 12.32 2.59 1.74
C HIS A 229 12.64 3.73 0.77
N MET A 230 13.06 4.89 1.27
CA MET A 230 13.42 6.04 0.44
C MET A 230 14.61 5.75 -0.48
N LEU A 231 15.63 5.06 0.03
CA LEU A 231 16.79 4.65 -0.78
C LEU A 231 16.36 3.74 -1.94
N ALA A 232 15.46 2.78 -1.69
CA ALA A 232 14.90 1.94 -2.73
C ALA A 232 14.06 2.72 -3.75
N LEU A 233 13.28 3.72 -3.33
CA LEU A 233 12.54 4.59 -4.25
C LEU A 233 13.48 5.43 -5.14
N LEU A 234 14.58 5.95 -4.57
CA LEU A 234 15.60 6.67 -5.34
C LEU A 234 16.28 5.75 -6.36
N HIS A 235 16.62 4.53 -5.98
CA HIS A 235 17.19 3.55 -6.92
C HIS A 235 16.16 3.08 -7.96
N GLY A 236 14.89 2.98 -7.57
CA GLY A 236 13.77 2.57 -8.42
C GLY A 236 13.18 3.69 -9.27
N SER A 237 13.70 4.92 -9.20
CA SER A 237 13.21 6.05 -10.01
C SER A 237 13.56 5.93 -11.49
N CYS A 238 14.47 5.02 -11.83
CA CYS A 238 14.90 4.71 -13.18
C CYS A 238 14.48 3.29 -13.55
N ARG A 239 14.14 3.09 -14.83
CA ARG A 239 13.83 1.77 -15.35
C ARG A 239 15.08 0.89 -15.31
N PRO A 240 15.01 -0.35 -14.77
CA PRO A 240 16.12 -1.28 -14.82
C PRO A 240 16.52 -1.63 -16.26
N ASP A 241 17.82 -1.75 -16.52
CA ASP A 241 18.35 -2.10 -17.83
C ASP A 241 17.81 -3.45 -18.32
N GLY A 242 17.37 -3.50 -19.58
CA GLY A 242 16.85 -4.71 -20.20
C GLY A 242 15.48 -5.16 -19.72
N LEU A 243 14.86 -4.49 -18.74
CA LEU A 243 13.50 -4.79 -18.30
C LEU A 243 12.50 -4.44 -19.40
N LEU A 244 11.71 -5.42 -19.86
CA LEU A 244 10.64 -5.22 -20.84
C LEU A 244 9.31 -5.01 -20.11
N PRO A 245 8.46 -4.05 -20.55
CA PRO A 245 7.16 -3.84 -19.93
C PRO A 245 6.23 -5.00 -20.30
N ILE A 246 5.24 -5.24 -19.46
CA ILE A 246 4.19 -6.21 -19.75
C ILE A 246 3.28 -5.62 -20.82
N GLU A 247 3.13 -6.34 -21.93
CA GLU A 247 2.19 -5.96 -22.97
C GLU A 247 0.77 -6.33 -22.53
N VAL A 248 -0.05 -5.32 -22.25
CA VAL A 248 -1.50 -5.53 -22.03
C VAL A 248 -2.21 -5.54 -23.38
N PRO A 249 -2.97 -6.61 -23.72
CA PRO A 249 -3.75 -6.68 -24.95
C PRO A 249 -4.66 -5.46 -25.11
N VAL A 250 -4.77 -4.94 -26.34
CA VAL A 250 -5.59 -3.76 -26.64
C VAL A 250 -7.06 -3.95 -26.23
N SER A 251 -7.56 -5.19 -26.24
CA SER A 251 -8.93 -5.56 -25.82
C SER A 251 -9.21 -5.36 -24.32
N GLU A 252 -8.19 -5.25 -23.48
CA GLU A 252 -8.30 -5.01 -22.03
C GLU A 252 -7.98 -3.56 -21.65
N ARG A 253 -7.72 -2.69 -22.65
CA ARG A 253 -7.75 -1.25 -22.47
C ARG A 253 -9.22 -0.84 -22.53
N LEU A 254 -9.85 -0.65 -21.38
CA LEU A 254 -11.16 0.00 -21.33
C LEU A 254 -11.04 1.35 -22.06
N PRO A 255 -12.01 1.71 -22.92
CA PRO A 255 -11.91 2.90 -23.75
C PRO A 255 -11.76 4.14 -22.85
N ASN A 256 -10.82 5.01 -23.24
CA ASN A 256 -10.57 6.32 -22.63
C ASN A 256 -11.85 7.16 -22.55
#